data_AF-A0A0K8R4K2-F1
#
_entry.id   AF-A0A0K8R4K2-F1
#
_cell.length_a   1.000
_cell.length_b   1.000
_cell.length_c   1.000
_cell.angle_alpha   90.00
_cell.angle_beta   90.00
_cell.angle_gamma   90.00
#
_symmetry.space_group_name_H-M   'P 1'
#
loop_
_entity.id
_entity.type
_entity.pdbx_description
1 polymer ?
#
loop_
_entity_poly.entity_id
_entity_poly.type
_entity_poly.pdbx_seq_one_letter_code
_entity_poly.pdbx_strand_id
1 'polypeptide(L)'
;MLPITCLTKQEALLDGCTRLRFNSFQSSGNTTMLSELLGEYCNASYIKEKWTGQWIGIAGAGIKKCKICCIRKNENESLIYKSTKAPSGFSCGENKKCNRSGRCIEQRKAQRES
;
A
#
# COMPACT_ATOMS: atom_id res chain seq x y z
N MET A 1 -12.90 -12.66 -38.29
CA MET A 1 -12.52 -11.66 -37.27
C MET A 1 -12.17 -12.42 -35.99
N LEU A 2 -10.89 -12.45 -35.62
CA LEU A 2 -10.43 -13.06 -34.37
C LEU A 2 -10.66 -12.05 -33.24
N PRO A 3 -11.24 -12.43 -32.09
CA PRO A 3 -11.30 -11.52 -30.97
C PRO A 3 -9.86 -11.28 -30.49
N ILE A 4 -9.41 -10.03 -30.56
CA ILE A 4 -8.20 -9.60 -29.88
C ILE A 4 -8.52 -9.67 -28.38
N THR A 5 -8.31 -10.82 -27.78
CA THR A 5 -8.34 -10.99 -26.33
C THR A 5 -7.23 -10.09 -25.79
N CYS A 6 -7.61 -8.97 -25.21
CA CYS A 6 -6.70 -8.13 -24.45
C CYS A 6 -6.27 -8.95 -23.22
N LEU A 7 -5.19 -9.72 -23.38
CA LEU A 7 -4.45 -10.35 -22.30
C LEU A 7 -3.88 -9.22 -21.46
N THR A 8 -4.71 -8.69 -20.56
CA THR A 8 -4.24 -7.84 -19.48
C THR A 8 -3.44 -8.77 -18.60
N LYS A 9 -2.15 -8.94 -18.91
CA LYS A 9 -1.20 -9.72 -18.13
C LYS A 9 -1.19 -9.10 -16.74
N GLN A 10 -1.97 -9.72 -15.86
CA GLN A 10 -2.08 -9.35 -14.46
C GLN A 10 -0.81 -9.91 -13.80
N GLU A 11 0.31 -9.28 -14.13
CA GLU A 11 1.55 -9.54 -13.42
C GLU A 11 1.26 -9.17 -11.97
N ALA A 12 1.27 -10.18 -11.10
CA ALA A 12 1.27 -10.02 -9.66
C ALA A 12 2.55 -9.26 -9.29
N LEU A 13 2.51 -7.94 -9.48
CA LEU A 13 3.58 -7.01 -9.21
C LEU A 13 3.74 -6.92 -7.70
N LEU A 14 4.53 -7.85 -7.16
CA LEU A 14 4.88 -8.02 -5.75
C LEU A 14 3.73 -8.48 -4.85
N ASP A 15 4.02 -9.52 -4.06
CA ASP A 15 3.14 -10.15 -3.06
C ASP A 15 2.44 -9.12 -2.15
N GLY A 16 1.18 -8.81 -2.47
CA GLY A 16 0.31 -7.89 -1.75
C GLY A 16 -0.08 -6.62 -2.53
N CYS A 17 0.57 -6.33 -3.65
CA CYS A 17 0.29 -5.18 -4.50
C CYS A 17 -0.40 -5.60 -5.79
N THR A 18 -1.64 -5.15 -5.96
CA THR A 18 -2.38 -5.32 -7.21
C THR A 18 -2.23 -4.06 -8.04
N ARG A 19 -2.04 -4.21 -9.35
CA ARG A 19 -2.03 -3.09 -10.30
C ARG A 19 -3.40 -2.41 -10.27
N LEU A 20 -3.51 -1.31 -9.55
CA LEU A 20 -4.75 -0.55 -9.49
C LEU A 20 -4.94 0.20 -10.80
N ARG A 21 -6.12 0.04 -11.41
CA ARG A 21 -6.58 0.98 -12.43
C ARG A 21 -6.96 2.26 -11.70
N PHE A 22 -6.30 3.37 -12.03
CA PHE A 22 -6.49 4.69 -11.41
C PHE A 22 -7.96 5.15 -11.42
N ASN A 23 -8.79 4.65 -12.35
CA ASN A 23 -10.22 4.98 -12.43
C ASN A 23 -11.08 4.40 -11.29
N SER A 24 -10.50 3.58 -10.40
CA SER A 24 -11.20 3.03 -9.22
C SER A 24 -11.24 4.02 -8.04
N PHE A 25 -10.49 5.12 -8.13
CA PHE A 25 -10.47 6.16 -7.11
C PHE A 25 -11.71 7.04 -7.25
N GLN A 26 -12.86 6.56 -6.76
CA GLN A 26 -13.95 7.47 -6.46
C GLN A 26 -13.53 8.35 -5.28
N SER A 27 -13.39 9.63 -5.60
CA SER A 27 -13.04 10.73 -4.72
C SER A 27 -14.03 10.86 -3.56
N SER A 28 -13.74 10.23 -2.43
CA SER A 28 -14.16 10.74 -1.13
C SER A 28 -12.96 11.49 -0.53
N GLY A 29 -13.13 12.74 -0.13
CA GLY A 29 -12.04 13.67 0.21
C GLY A 29 -11.04 13.19 1.28
N ASN A 30 -11.34 12.13 2.03
CA ASN A 30 -10.41 11.48 2.97
C ASN A 30 -9.40 10.53 2.31
N THR A 31 -9.72 10.00 1.12
CA THR A 31 -8.92 8.98 0.44
C THR A 31 -7.63 9.57 -0.14
N THR A 32 -7.68 10.82 -0.61
CA THR A 32 -6.51 11.56 -1.10
C THR A 32 -5.49 11.76 0.02
N MET A 33 -5.96 12.23 1.18
CA MET A 33 -5.11 12.49 2.35
C MET A 33 -4.44 11.22 2.89
N LEU A 34 -5.15 10.08 2.94
CA LEU A 34 -4.56 8.81 3.37
C LEU A 34 -3.53 8.29 2.36
N SER A 35 -3.81 8.41 1.07
CA SER A 35 -2.91 7.93 0.00
C SER A 35 -1.63 8.76 -0.07
N GLU A 36 -1.73 10.07 0.17
CA GLU A 36 -0.62 11.00 0.30
C GLU A 36 0.20 10.74 1.57
N LEU A 37 -0.46 10.57 2.73
CA LEU A 37 0.22 10.26 3.99
C LEU A 37 0.99 8.92 3.91
N LEU A 38 0.36 7.90 3.31
CA LEU A 38 1.05 6.64 3.03
C LEU A 38 2.14 6.82 1.97
N GLY A 39 2.00 7.79 1.06
CA GLY A 39 3.02 8.22 0.11
C GLY A 39 4.25 8.80 0.80
N GLU A 40 4.07 9.71 1.76
CA GLU A 40 5.16 10.24 2.59
C GLU A 40 5.85 9.13 3.37
N TYR A 41 5.08 8.19 3.93
CA TYR A 41 5.62 7.01 4.59
C TYR A 41 6.44 6.13 3.65
N CYS A 42 5.97 5.93 2.41
CA CYS A 42 6.72 5.23 1.37
C CYS A 42 8.03 5.93 1.03
N ASN A 43 8.02 7.26 0.88
CA ASN A 43 9.22 8.05 0.64
C ASN A 43 10.24 7.86 1.78
N ALA A 44 9.79 7.97 3.03
CA ALA A 44 10.62 7.76 4.21
C ALA A 44 11.18 6.32 4.29
N SER A 45 10.37 5.32 3.90
CA SER A 45 10.78 3.91 3.87
C SER A 45 11.93 3.63 2.89
N TYR A 46 11.99 4.37 1.79
CA TYR A 46 12.98 4.17 0.71
C TYR A 46 14.03 5.28 0.60
N ILE A 47 14.08 6.21 1.55
CA ILE A 47 15.01 7.34 1.51
C ILE A 47 16.48 6.90 1.45
N LYS A 48 16.84 5.82 2.15
CA LYS A 48 18.20 5.27 2.18
C LYS A 48 18.63 4.64 0.86
N GLU A 49 17.67 4.16 0.08
CA GLU A 49 17.89 3.57 -1.23
C GLU A 49 17.91 4.64 -2.35
N LYS A 50 17.92 5.94 -1.99
CA LYS A 50 17.89 7.09 -2.91
C LYS A 50 16.68 7.11 -3.84
N TRP A 51 15.61 6.42 -3.50
CA TRP A 51 14.33 6.52 -4.21
C TRP A 51 13.51 7.69 -3.67
N THR A 52 14.08 8.90 -3.69
CA THR A 52 13.38 10.14 -3.34
C THR A 52 12.36 10.55 -4.41
N GLY A 53 11.40 11.39 -4.04
CA GLY A 53 10.40 11.94 -4.95
C GLY A 53 8.97 11.78 -4.42
N GLN A 54 7.98 12.06 -5.28
CA GLN A 54 6.58 11.92 -4.92
C GLN A 54 6.15 10.45 -5.02
N TRP A 55 5.60 9.95 -3.92
CA TRP A 55 5.08 8.59 -3.80
C TRP A 55 3.60 8.62 -3.49
N ILE A 56 2.90 7.56 -3.88
CA ILE A 56 1.53 7.25 -3.48
C ILE A 56 1.57 5.93 -2.74
N GLY A 57 1.02 5.90 -1.53
CA GLY A 57 0.97 4.70 -0.71
C GLY A 57 -0.44 4.13 -0.63
N ILE A 58 -0.57 2.80 -0.72
CA ILE A 58 -1.86 2.12 -0.79
C ILE A 58 -1.83 0.86 0.07
N ALA A 59 -2.76 0.75 1.03
CA ALA A 59 -2.86 -0.42 1.90
C ALA A 59 -3.45 -1.65 1.19
N GLY A 60 -4.44 -1.45 0.32
CA GLY A 60 -5.00 -2.46 -0.59
C GLY A 60 -5.24 -3.84 0.02
N ALA A 61 -5.06 -4.90 -0.78
CA ALA A 61 -5.14 -6.28 -0.30
C ALA A 61 -3.93 -6.70 0.56
N GLY A 62 -2.79 -6.00 0.40
CA GLY A 62 -1.55 -6.26 1.12
C GLY A 62 -1.65 -6.04 2.64
N ILE A 63 -2.62 -5.25 3.11
CA ILE A 63 -2.70 -4.89 4.52
C ILE A 63 -3.01 -6.06 5.45
N LYS A 64 -3.69 -7.09 4.98
CA LYS A 64 -3.91 -8.34 5.75
C LYS A 64 -2.58 -9.02 6.12
N LYS A 65 -1.53 -8.78 5.33
CA LYS A 65 -0.15 -9.22 5.56
C LYS A 65 0.75 -8.08 6.08
N CYS A 66 0.17 -6.97 6.53
CA CYS A 66 0.88 -5.78 6.99
C CYS A 66 1.88 -5.23 5.96
N LYS A 67 1.44 -5.15 4.71
CA LYS A 67 2.20 -4.55 3.61
C LYS A 67 1.45 -3.33 3.06
N ILE A 68 2.23 -2.31 2.70
CA ILE A 68 1.78 -1.13 1.96
C ILE A 68 2.43 -1.16 0.58
N CYS A 69 1.65 -0.80 -0.43
CA CYS A 69 2.09 -0.67 -1.80
C CYS A 69 2.50 0.76 -2.07
N CYS A 70 3.75 0.94 -2.47
CA CYS A 70 4.34 2.22 -2.76
C CYS A 70 4.49 2.36 -4.27
N ILE A 71 3.85 3.37 -4.83
CA ILE A 71 3.86 3.66 -6.26
C ILE A 71 4.52 5.01 -6.45
N ARG A 72 5.47 5.10 -7.37
CA ARG A 72 6.04 6.37 -7.81
C ARG A 72 6.14 6.40 -9.32
N LYS A 73 6.07 7.60 -9.90
CA LYS A 73 6.43 7.83 -11.29
C LYS A 73 7.92 8.14 -11.34
N ASN A 74 8.67 7.47 -12.20
CA ASN A 74 10.07 7.81 -12.45
C ASN A 74 10.18 8.95 -13.47
N GLU A 75 11.40 9.44 -13.70
CA GLU A 75 11.68 10.54 -14.64
C GLU A 75 11.25 10.20 -16.08
N ASN A 76 11.29 8.93 -16.46
CA ASN A 76 10.85 8.42 -17.76
C ASN A 76 9.34 8.11 -17.81
N GLU A 77 8.57 8.74 -16.94
CA GLU A 77 7.13 8.58 -16.80
C GLU A 77 6.60 7.16 -16.50
N SER A 78 7.50 6.23 -16.22
CA SER A 78 7.17 4.84 -15.91
C SER A 78 6.84 4.68 -14.43
N LEU A 79 5.82 3.89 -14.14
CA LEU A 79 5.40 3.60 -12.78
C LEU A 79 6.28 2.52 -12.16
N ILE A 80 6.83 2.82 -10.99
CA ILE A 80 7.60 1.90 -10.17
C ILE A 80 6.72 1.48 -9.00
N TYR A 81 6.62 0.17 -8.82
CA TYR A 81 5.87 -0.47 -7.75
C TYR A 81 6.84 -1.10 -6.76
N LYS A 82 6.69 -0.77 -5.48
CA LYS A 82 7.45 -1.33 -4.37
C LYS A 82 6.48 -1.72 -3.26
N SER A 83 6.93 -2.57 -2.35
CA SER A 83 6.17 -2.95 -1.16
C SER A 83 7.01 -2.77 0.09
N THR A 84 6.46 -2.06 1.07
CA THR A 84 7.05 -1.84 2.39
C THR A 84 6.15 -2.43 3.48
N LYS A 85 6.68 -2.58 4.69
CA LYS A 85 5.90 -2.96 5.86
C LYS A 85 4.92 -1.85 6.21
N ALA A 86 3.74 -2.21 6.67
CA ALA A 86 2.80 -1.25 7.21
C ALA A 86 3.33 -0.66 8.54
N PRO A 87 2.98 0.60 8.85
CA PRO A 87 3.30 1.22 10.13
C PRO A 87 2.83 0.35 11.31
N SER A 88 3.58 0.34 12.41
CA SER A 88 3.13 -0.34 13.62
C SER A 88 1.87 0.32 14.16
N GLY A 89 0.86 -0.46 14.49
CA GLY A 89 -0.45 0.03 14.92
C GLY A 89 -1.48 0.16 13.80
N PHE A 90 -1.07 0.04 12.53
CA PHE A 90 -2.01 0.09 11.42
C PHE A 90 -2.97 -1.11 11.45
N SER A 91 -4.27 -0.87 11.28
CA SER A 91 -5.30 -1.90 11.32
C SER A 91 -5.14 -2.88 10.15
N CYS A 92 -5.00 -4.18 10.46
CA CYS A 92 -4.87 -5.25 9.46
C CYS A 92 -6.05 -6.24 9.48
N GLY A 93 -7.02 -6.00 10.36
CA GLY A 93 -8.24 -6.77 10.50
C GLY A 93 -9.01 -6.33 11.74
N GLU A 94 -10.17 -6.92 11.96
CA GLU A 94 -10.97 -6.66 13.15
C GLU A 94 -10.17 -7.04 14.42
N ASN A 95 -10.04 -6.10 15.35
CA ASN A 95 -9.23 -6.24 16.57
C ASN A 95 -7.78 -6.65 16.32
N LYS A 96 -7.21 -6.35 15.14
CA LYS A 96 -5.84 -6.74 14.76
C LYS A 96 -5.07 -5.55 14.19
N LYS A 97 -3.80 -5.48 14.56
CA LYS A 97 -2.88 -4.41 14.13
C LYS A 97 -1.53 -4.95 13.69
N CYS A 98 -0.85 -4.17 12.86
CA CYS A 98 0.51 -4.48 12.43
C CYS A 98 1.52 -4.22 13.54
N ASN A 99 2.46 -5.15 13.74
CA ASN A 99 3.60 -4.96 14.63
C ASN A 99 4.84 -4.47 13.85
N ARG A 100 5.91 -4.09 14.57
CA ARG A 100 7.17 -3.63 13.97
C ARG A 100 7.86 -4.68 13.07
N SER A 101 7.57 -5.96 13.27
CA SER A 101 8.08 -7.06 12.44
C SER A 101 7.34 -7.18 11.10
N GLY A 102 6.23 -6.45 10.89
CA GLY A 102 5.38 -6.57 9.70
C GLY A 102 4.41 -7.76 9.78
N ARG A 103 4.02 -8.17 10.99
CA ARG A 103 3.01 -9.22 11.21
C ARG A 103 1.71 -8.61 11.70
N CYS A 104 0.59 -9.16 11.23
CA CYS A 104 -0.73 -8.83 11.74
C CYS A 104 -0.95 -9.61 13.04
N ILE A 105 -1.08 -8.90 14.16
CA ILE A 105 -1.25 -9.48 15.50
C ILE A 105 -2.55 -9.00 16.13
N GLU A 106 -3.07 -9.76 17.10
CA GLU A 106 -4.21 -9.29 17.87
C GLU A 106 -3.85 -8.05 18.68
N GLN A 107 -4.74 -7.08 18.65
CA GLN A 107 -4.68 -5.93 19.52
C GLN A 107 -5.09 -6.41 20.90
N ARG A 108 -4.12 -6.54 21.82
CA ARG A 108 -4.44 -6.73 23.24
C ARG A 108 -5.39 -5.59 23.63
N LYS A 109 -6.61 -5.94 24.02
CA LYS A 109 -7.50 -5.02 24.72
C LYS A 109 -6.74 -4.63 25.98
N ALA A 110 -6.42 -3.35 26.15
CA ALA A 110 -6.10 -2.87 27.47
C ALA A 110 -7.35 -3.17 28.31
N GLN A 111 -7.26 -4.09 29.26
CA GLN A 111 -8.26 -4.16 30.32
C GLN A 111 -8.24 -2.77 30.97
N ARG A 112 -9.25 -1.95 30.64
CA ARG A 112 -9.65 -0.90 31.57
C ARG A 112 -10.28 -1.66 32.72
N GLU A 113 -9.47 -1.95 33.73
CA GLU A 113 -9.97 -2.23 35.07
C GLU A 113 -10.81 -1.02 35.47
N SER A 114 -12.09 -1.28 35.74
CA SER A 114 -13.06 -0.30 36.20
C SER A 114 -13.11 -0.28 37.71
#